data_AF-A0A2V2UPR9-F1
#
_entry.id   AF-A0A2V2UPR9-F1
#
_cell.length_a   1.000
_cell.length_b   1.000
_cell.length_c   1.000
_cell.angle_alpha   90.00
_cell.angle_beta   90.00
_cell.angle_gamma   90.00
#
_symmetry.space_group_name_H-M   'P 1'
#
loop_
_entity.id
_entity.type
_entity.pdbx_description
1 polymer ?
#
loop_
_entity_poly.entity_id
_entity_poly.type
_entity_poly.pdbx_seq_one_letter_code
_entity_poly.pdbx_strand_id
1 'polypeptide(L)'
;MSGRPEEGLYGNVESQSSNVSQGGRRRARSEFESDTDYSSATRIRLEGMYRPQWTMSSTVEDILLEGSTNRTDMKLNDFLRSKLGEEWVVERNGNVIMEAFIQEPDAYVQDQRLLGRIINLTEYQVYKLHHEGVFFLRQWREYKRKDTLTPLASGKLNGVLTEIEIEASREADERVKREEEKLIREAEARVRQEAEERVRRREAEMKFTMSTNIEDVLFQGGVRVKDIKLNDFLLLEMEGSGIVDTNRDVSLEEFFNEPARYIPDAEVLKGMKTTVRYLKMGRAVMREVDMEKDVRMLHEKGVVSLEQWRDYEGKDTVSPLAKGTLDAALSRVQTSTSVVKSTVLKGYYESVYNASWHHVVEIPDGEGTVMKVREGEPPQSWTYKKVGGTREEDDGVQQSAAERLRLMVLAWDDGWPYTMNGPHRAGNDLCVNCEVERVWQIVKRGSALTVRPTLSPSDVC
;
A
#
# COMPACT_ATOMS: atom_id res chain seq x y z
N MET A 1 -75.10 9.52 13.82
CA MET A 1 -75.75 9.32 15.12
C MET A 1 -74.65 8.95 16.11
N SER A 2 -74.25 9.86 17.00
CA SER A 2 -74.78 9.98 18.38
C SER A 2 -74.52 8.67 19.13
N GLY A 3 -73.59 8.57 20.08
CA GLY A 3 -73.33 9.49 21.19
C GLY A 3 -73.84 8.83 22.48
N ARG A 4 -72.91 8.49 23.39
CA ARG A 4 -72.96 8.43 24.87
C ARG A 4 -74.19 7.82 25.60
N PRO A 5 -74.01 7.32 26.84
CA PRO A 5 -73.94 8.15 28.06
C PRO A 5 -72.80 7.68 28.99
N GLU A 6 -72.06 8.43 29.82
CA GLU A 6 -72.26 9.61 30.69
C GLU A 6 -73.34 9.50 31.76
N GLU A 7 -72.90 9.30 33.02
CA GLU A 7 -73.42 9.80 34.30
C GLU A 7 -72.64 9.08 35.42
N GLY A 8 -72.16 9.68 36.51
CA GLY A 8 -72.18 11.04 37.06
C GLY A 8 -71.21 11.08 38.27
N LEU A 9 -70.64 12.25 38.59
CA LEU A 9 -70.95 13.04 39.81
C LEU A 9 -70.44 12.39 41.12
N TYR A 10 -69.66 12.97 42.04
CA TYR A 10 -69.18 14.32 42.40
C TYR A 10 -67.92 14.03 43.28
N GLY A 11 -66.85 14.83 43.25
CA GLY A 11 -66.62 15.80 44.34
C GLY A 11 -65.27 15.60 45.08
N ASN A 12 -64.38 16.58 44.88
CA ASN A 12 -63.60 17.32 45.88
C ASN A 12 -62.48 16.67 46.75
N VAL A 13 -61.31 17.32 46.65
CA VAL A 13 -60.44 17.81 47.75
C VAL A 13 -59.40 16.84 48.35
N GLU A 14 -58.14 17.10 47.96
CA GLU A 14 -57.00 17.49 48.81
C GLU A 14 -56.45 16.54 49.91
N SER A 15 -55.12 16.65 50.08
CA SER A 15 -54.28 16.22 51.23
C SER A 15 -53.77 14.77 51.20
N GLN A 16 -52.49 14.57 50.89
CA GLN A 16 -51.32 14.65 51.80
C GLN A 16 -51.32 13.64 52.95
N SER A 17 -50.42 12.65 52.77
CA SER A 17 -49.50 12.05 53.76
C SER A 17 -50.05 11.29 54.97
N SER A 18 -49.61 10.04 55.16
CA SER A 18 -48.42 9.72 55.98
C SER A 18 -48.33 8.23 56.38
N ASN A 19 -47.09 7.71 56.25
CA ASN A 19 -46.32 6.85 57.17
C ASN A 19 -46.82 5.45 57.60
N VAL A 20 -46.05 4.39 57.28
CA VAL A 20 -45.17 3.59 58.21
C VAL A 20 -45.98 2.54 58.99
N SER A 21 -45.63 1.26 59.19
CA SER A 21 -44.58 0.32 58.81
C SER A 21 -44.97 -1.05 59.42
N GLN A 22 -44.30 -2.14 59.01
CA GLN A 22 -43.67 -3.19 59.85
C GLN A 22 -44.02 -4.66 59.53
N GLY A 23 -42.93 -5.42 59.35
CA GLY A 23 -42.78 -6.84 59.75
C GLY A 23 -43.02 -7.86 58.63
N GLY A 24 -42.11 -8.75 58.23
CA GLY A 24 -40.81 -9.18 58.78
C GLY A 24 -40.78 -10.70 59.01
N ARG A 25 -39.93 -11.42 58.25
CA ARG A 25 -39.37 -12.82 58.39
C ARG A 25 -39.49 -13.59 57.05
N ARG A 26 -38.53 -14.37 56.53
CA ARG A 26 -37.22 -14.90 56.98
C ARG A 26 -36.45 -15.47 55.75
N ARG A 27 -35.11 -15.39 55.85
CA ARG A 27 -33.94 -16.04 55.16
C ARG A 27 -34.19 -17.46 54.56
N ALA A 28 -33.46 -18.00 53.57
CA ALA A 28 -32.01 -18.00 53.20
C ALA A 28 -31.82 -18.44 51.71
N ARG A 29 -30.94 -17.84 50.88
CA ARG A 29 -29.46 -18.02 50.62
C ARG A 29 -29.08 -19.02 49.49
N SER A 30 -28.45 -18.49 48.42
CA SER A 30 -27.22 -18.94 47.69
C SER A 30 -27.19 -18.23 46.32
N GLU A 31 -26.44 -17.15 46.06
CA GLU A 31 -24.99 -17.06 45.72
C GLU A 31 -24.55 -18.03 44.60
N PHE A 32 -24.20 -17.48 43.42
CA PHE A 32 -22.84 -17.45 42.84
C PHE A 32 -22.87 -16.57 41.57
N GLU A 33 -22.36 -15.33 41.69
CA GLU A 33 -21.10 -14.84 41.09
C GLU A 33 -21.17 -14.57 39.57
N SER A 34 -21.33 -13.28 39.24
CA SER A 34 -20.80 -12.73 38.00
C SER A 34 -19.94 -11.53 38.38
N ASP A 35 -18.67 -11.84 38.66
CA ASP A 35 -17.58 -10.87 38.74
C ASP A 35 -17.52 -10.14 37.41
N THR A 36 -18.17 -8.98 37.38
CA THR A 36 -18.03 -8.05 36.27
C THR A 36 -16.88 -7.15 36.64
N ASP A 37 -15.76 -7.41 35.98
CA ASP A 37 -14.45 -6.77 36.03
C ASP A 37 -14.52 -5.30 35.56
N TYR A 38 -15.42 -4.51 36.16
CA TYR A 38 -15.48 -3.08 35.97
C TYR A 38 -14.39 -2.43 36.82
N SER A 39 -13.42 -1.86 36.12
CA SER A 39 -12.69 -0.65 36.52
C SER A 39 -11.37 -0.81 37.27
N SER A 40 -10.52 -1.74 36.85
CA SER A 40 -9.06 -1.56 36.99
C SER A 40 -8.55 -0.50 35.98
N ALA A 41 -9.04 -0.54 34.73
CA ALA A 41 -8.61 0.39 33.67
C ALA A 41 -9.06 1.85 33.90
N THR A 42 -10.25 2.07 34.47
CA THR A 42 -10.74 3.43 34.77
C THR A 42 -10.07 4.00 36.02
N ARG A 43 -9.68 3.18 37.00
CA ARG A 43 -8.84 3.63 38.14
C ARG A 43 -7.44 4.03 37.70
N ILE A 44 -6.79 3.24 36.84
CA ILE A 44 -5.48 3.59 36.27
C ILE A 44 -5.55 4.93 35.50
N ARG A 45 -6.62 5.17 34.75
CA ARG A 45 -6.82 6.44 34.03
C ARG A 45 -7.14 7.62 34.96
N LEU A 46 -7.85 7.41 36.07
CA LEU A 46 -8.16 8.47 37.05
C LEU A 46 -6.96 8.78 37.96
N GLU A 47 -6.19 7.78 38.38
CA GLU A 47 -4.94 7.97 39.15
C GLU A 47 -3.83 8.60 38.29
N GLY A 48 -3.82 8.35 36.97
CA GLY A 48 -2.92 9.00 36.02
C GLY A 48 -3.21 10.49 35.78
N MET A 49 -4.41 10.99 36.11
CA MET A 49 -4.75 12.42 35.96
C MET A 49 -4.23 13.31 37.12
N TYR A 50 -3.83 12.72 38.25
CA TYR A 50 -3.44 13.45 39.47
C TYR A 50 -1.98 13.24 39.88
N ARG A 51 -1.17 12.51 39.11
CA ARG A 51 0.28 12.47 39.32
C ARG A 51 0.91 13.68 38.64
N PRO A 52 1.71 14.51 39.33
CA PRO A 52 2.48 15.55 38.66
C PRO A 52 3.36 14.90 37.59
N GLN A 53 3.14 15.22 36.31
CA GLN A 53 4.00 14.77 35.21
C GLN A 53 5.31 15.56 35.28
N TRP A 54 6.25 15.05 36.06
CA TRP A 54 7.56 15.63 36.17
C TRP A 54 8.33 15.43 34.87
N THR A 55 9.09 16.44 34.49
CA THR A 55 9.93 16.45 33.30
C THR A 55 11.36 16.80 33.67
N MET A 56 12.31 16.66 32.75
CA MET A 56 13.69 17.09 32.97
C MET A 56 13.82 18.61 33.25
N SER A 57 12.80 19.39 32.94
CA SER A 57 12.67 20.83 33.24
C SER A 57 11.94 21.13 34.54
N SER A 58 11.48 20.13 35.28
CA SER A 58 10.86 20.33 36.59
C SER A 58 11.90 20.78 37.62
N THR A 59 11.51 21.69 38.51
CA THR A 59 12.41 22.22 39.53
C THR A 59 12.60 21.22 40.66
N VAL A 60 13.77 21.23 41.29
CA VAL A 60 14.02 20.41 42.49
C VAL A 60 13.18 20.90 43.67
N GLU A 61 12.83 22.19 43.69
CA GLU A 61 11.92 22.79 44.67
C GLU A 61 10.53 22.17 44.56
N ASP A 62 9.93 22.14 43.38
CA ASP A 62 8.59 21.58 43.17
C ASP A 62 8.52 20.09 43.55
N ILE A 63 9.58 19.34 43.25
CA ILE A 63 9.64 17.89 43.53
C ILE A 63 9.84 17.62 45.03
N LEU A 64 10.67 18.41 45.71
CA LEU A 64 10.97 18.21 47.14
C LEU A 64 9.89 18.79 48.06
N LEU A 65 9.29 19.91 47.66
CA LEU A 65 8.35 20.70 48.46
C LEU A 65 6.88 20.49 48.09
N GLU A 66 6.58 19.71 47.04
CA GLU A 66 5.24 19.30 46.63
C GLU A 66 4.22 20.46 46.59
N GLY A 67 4.67 21.63 46.11
CA GLY A 67 3.83 22.83 45.99
C GLY A 67 3.86 23.80 47.17
N SER A 68 4.71 23.58 48.18
CA SER A 68 5.00 24.59 49.19
C SER A 68 6.06 25.59 48.71
N THR A 69 5.80 26.88 48.87
CA THR A 69 6.69 27.95 48.41
C THR A 69 7.89 28.10 49.33
N ASN A 70 9.11 28.04 48.78
CA ASN A 70 10.30 28.46 49.49
C ASN A 70 10.57 29.96 49.25
N ARG A 71 10.94 30.70 50.31
CA ARG A 71 11.20 32.15 50.21
C ARG A 71 12.69 32.43 50.04
N THR A 72 13.17 32.49 48.80
CA THR A 72 14.61 32.59 48.45
C THR A 72 15.43 33.61 49.25
N ASP A 73 14.85 34.73 49.70
CA ASP A 73 15.57 35.83 50.39
C ASP A 73 15.33 35.89 51.91
N MET A 74 15.30 34.73 52.59
CA MET A 74 15.04 34.66 54.03
C MET A 74 16.33 34.63 54.86
N LYS A 75 16.34 35.30 56.03
CA LYS A 75 17.42 35.16 57.02
C LYS A 75 17.23 33.92 57.90
N LEU A 76 18.29 33.46 58.55
CA LEU A 76 18.28 32.27 59.40
C LEU A 76 17.18 32.33 60.48
N ASN A 77 17.04 33.44 61.22
CA ASN A 77 15.98 33.52 62.25
C ASN A 77 14.57 33.54 61.65
N ASP A 78 14.39 34.09 60.46
CA ASP A 78 13.10 34.07 59.77
C ASP A 78 12.76 32.63 59.31
N PHE A 79 13.77 31.89 58.85
CA PHE A 79 13.66 30.46 58.52
C PHE A 79 13.26 29.63 59.74
N LEU A 80 14.00 29.78 60.85
CA LEU A 80 13.73 29.04 62.10
C LEU A 80 12.33 29.34 62.63
N ARG A 81 11.91 30.62 62.64
CA ARG A 81 10.56 31.00 63.05
C ARG A 81 9.49 30.35 62.18
N SER A 82 9.71 30.31 60.87
CA SER A 82 8.74 29.74 59.93
C SER A 82 8.60 28.22 60.00
N LYS A 83 9.67 27.48 60.37
CA LYS A 83 9.70 26.00 60.31
C LYS A 83 9.76 25.32 61.67
N LEU A 84 10.36 25.95 62.67
CA LEU A 84 10.59 25.38 64.00
C LEU A 84 9.86 26.16 65.12
N GLY A 85 9.35 27.37 64.84
CA GLY A 85 8.59 28.20 65.77
C GLY A 85 9.42 29.30 66.44
N GLU A 86 8.77 30.17 67.23
CA GLU A 86 9.39 31.35 67.83
C GLU A 86 10.43 31.07 68.93
N GLU A 87 10.51 29.81 69.39
CA GLU A 87 11.40 29.37 70.45
C GLU A 87 12.87 29.27 69.99
N TRP A 88 13.10 29.18 68.68
CA TRP A 88 14.41 28.95 68.09
C TRP A 88 14.94 30.22 67.44
N VAL A 89 15.56 31.09 68.24
CA VAL A 89 16.13 32.37 67.80
C VAL A 89 17.62 32.40 68.14
N VAL A 90 18.47 32.53 67.11
CA VAL A 90 19.90 32.75 67.28
C VAL A 90 20.16 34.21 67.65
N GLU A 91 21.21 34.48 68.43
CA GLU A 91 21.61 35.82 68.84
C GLU A 91 21.72 36.80 67.65
N ARG A 92 21.63 38.11 67.92
CA ARG A 92 21.59 39.16 66.89
C ARG A 92 22.73 39.08 65.86
N ASN A 93 23.91 38.61 66.29
CA ASN A 93 25.09 38.45 65.45
C ASN A 93 25.09 37.16 64.61
N GLY A 94 24.24 36.18 64.94
CA GLY A 94 24.07 34.92 64.20
C GLY A 94 22.91 34.95 63.20
N ASN A 95 22.14 36.05 63.11
CA ASN A 95 21.05 36.19 62.15
C ASN A 95 21.57 36.56 60.74
N VAL A 96 22.18 35.58 60.07
CA VAL A 96 22.73 35.73 58.72
C VAL A 96 21.74 35.35 57.62
N ILE A 97 22.06 35.70 56.37
CA ILE A 97 21.34 35.17 55.20
C ILE A 97 21.56 33.66 55.08
N MET A 98 20.57 32.92 54.56
CA MET A 98 20.66 31.46 54.44
C MET A 98 21.90 30.99 53.66
N GLU A 99 22.34 31.75 52.65
CA GLU A 99 23.56 31.45 51.88
C GLU A 99 24.82 31.39 52.78
N ALA A 100 24.99 32.35 53.68
CA ALA A 100 26.12 32.37 54.62
C ALA A 100 26.03 31.23 55.64
N PHE A 101 24.81 30.89 56.07
CA PHE A 101 24.58 29.77 56.98
C PHE A 101 24.92 28.41 56.35
N ILE A 102 24.60 28.20 55.07
CA ILE A 102 24.86 26.92 54.37
C ILE A 102 26.36 26.62 54.22
N GLN A 103 27.18 27.66 54.10
CA GLN A 103 28.63 27.48 53.97
C GLN A 103 29.26 26.93 55.25
N GLU A 104 28.88 27.46 56.42
CA GLU A 104 29.43 27.04 57.71
C GLU A 104 28.34 26.99 58.82
N PRO A 105 27.44 25.99 58.81
CA PRO A 105 26.30 25.93 59.74
C PRO A 105 26.72 25.86 61.21
N ASP A 106 27.81 25.13 61.51
CA ASP A 106 28.37 24.96 62.85
C ASP A 106 28.90 26.27 63.46
N ALA A 107 29.24 27.26 62.63
CA ALA A 107 29.69 28.57 63.10
C ALA A 107 28.56 29.41 63.69
N TYR A 108 27.31 29.13 63.29
CA TYR A 108 26.13 29.90 63.69
C TYR A 108 25.21 29.15 64.68
N VAL A 109 25.14 27.82 64.58
CA VAL A 109 24.31 26.98 65.47
C VAL A 109 25.19 25.93 66.16
N GLN A 110 25.48 26.16 67.45
CA GLN A 110 26.32 25.24 68.24
C GLN A 110 25.55 24.01 68.76
N ASP A 111 24.22 24.10 68.91
CA ASP A 111 23.39 22.97 69.31
C ASP A 111 23.27 21.96 68.16
N GLN A 112 24.03 20.87 68.27
CA GLN A 112 24.07 19.80 67.28
C GLN A 112 22.72 19.10 67.07
N ARG A 113 21.82 19.11 68.07
CA ARG A 113 20.45 18.57 67.90
C ARG A 113 19.60 19.50 67.05
N LEU A 114 19.70 20.81 67.28
CA LEU A 114 19.01 21.82 66.49
C LEU A 114 19.55 21.84 65.05
N LEU A 115 20.87 21.82 64.89
CA LEU A 115 21.50 21.78 63.57
C LEU A 115 21.07 20.55 62.77
N GLY A 116 21.05 19.37 63.41
CA GLY A 116 20.53 18.15 62.79
C GLY A 116 19.06 18.25 62.39
N ARG A 117 18.22 18.97 63.16
CA ARG A 117 16.82 19.25 62.77
C ARG A 117 16.75 20.16 61.56
N ILE A 118 17.54 21.23 61.52
CA ILE A 118 17.58 22.19 60.40
C ILE A 118 18.01 21.50 59.11
N ILE A 119 19.10 20.73 59.16
CA ILE A 119 19.64 20.04 57.98
C ILE A 119 18.63 19.01 57.45
N ASN A 120 17.85 18.37 58.30
CA ASN A 120 16.85 17.39 57.86
C ASN A 120 15.59 18.00 57.21
N LEU A 121 15.40 19.32 57.24
CA LEU A 121 14.27 19.98 56.59
C LEU A 121 14.45 20.00 55.06
N THR A 122 13.39 19.66 54.32
CA THR A 122 13.39 19.67 52.85
C THR A 122 13.66 21.06 52.28
N GLU A 123 13.21 22.12 52.96
CA GLU A 123 13.44 23.50 52.56
C GLU A 123 14.92 23.88 52.65
N TYR A 124 15.64 23.41 53.69
CA TYR A 124 17.08 23.60 53.79
C TYR A 124 17.83 22.87 52.66
N GLN A 125 17.40 21.66 52.32
CA GLN A 125 17.96 20.88 51.21
C GLN A 125 17.77 21.61 49.86
N VAL A 126 16.64 22.28 49.65
CA VAL A 126 16.40 23.13 48.46
C VAL A 126 17.35 24.32 48.43
N TYR A 127 17.53 25.06 49.52
CA TYR A 127 18.51 26.17 49.53
C TYR A 127 19.92 25.70 49.24
N LYS A 128 20.31 24.56 49.83
CA LYS A 128 21.62 23.98 49.59
C LYS A 128 21.81 23.63 48.11
N LEU A 129 20.81 23.00 47.50
CA LEU A 129 20.83 22.70 46.06
C LEU A 129 20.92 23.97 45.21
N HIS A 130 20.13 25.01 45.50
CA HIS A 130 20.16 26.29 44.79
C HIS A 130 21.52 27.00 44.93
N HIS A 131 22.11 27.02 46.14
CA HIS A 131 23.44 27.57 46.38
C HIS A 131 24.52 26.80 45.61
N GLU A 132 24.34 25.49 45.44
CA GLU A 132 25.23 24.64 44.63
C GLU A 132 24.88 24.65 43.12
N GLY A 133 23.93 25.50 42.70
CA GLY A 133 23.56 25.72 41.29
C GLY A 133 22.62 24.68 40.68
N VAL A 134 21.96 23.86 41.50
CA VAL A 134 21.02 22.82 41.07
C VAL A 134 19.59 23.29 41.28
N PHE A 135 18.95 23.74 40.20
CA PHE A 135 17.57 24.24 40.18
C PHE A 135 16.60 23.25 39.53
N PHE A 136 17.07 22.51 38.52
CA PHE A 136 16.25 21.61 37.71
C PHE A 136 16.68 20.15 37.82
N LEU A 137 15.75 19.23 37.54
CA LEU A 137 16.00 17.79 37.57
C LEU A 137 17.11 17.35 36.58
N ARG A 138 17.23 18.03 35.43
CA ARG A 138 18.35 17.82 34.49
C ARG A 138 19.71 18.07 35.15
N GLN A 139 19.83 19.12 35.97
CA GLN A 139 21.07 19.47 36.67
C GLN A 139 21.33 18.48 37.80
N TRP A 140 20.27 18.04 38.50
CA TRP A 140 20.36 16.98 39.51
C TRP A 140 20.94 15.67 38.95
N ARG A 141 20.63 15.31 37.70
CA ARG A 141 21.19 14.12 37.04
C ARG A 141 22.72 14.14 37.02
N GLU A 142 23.31 15.30 36.77
CA GLU A 142 24.76 15.51 36.63
C GLU A 142 25.45 15.90 37.95
N TYR A 143 24.67 16.21 38.99
CA TYR A 143 25.17 16.64 40.28
C TYR A 143 25.90 15.50 41.01
N LYS A 144 27.16 15.74 41.42
CA LYS A 144 28.05 14.70 41.96
C LYS A 144 27.94 14.49 43.47
N ARG A 145 27.54 15.51 44.24
CA ARG A 145 27.54 15.51 45.73
C ARG A 145 26.20 15.08 46.33
N LYS A 146 25.55 14.07 45.72
CA LYS A 146 24.22 13.58 46.12
C LYS A 146 24.18 12.99 47.53
N ASP A 147 25.33 12.53 48.02
CA ASP A 147 25.59 11.99 49.35
C ASP A 147 25.52 13.04 50.47
N THR A 148 25.65 14.32 50.13
CA THR A 148 25.59 15.41 51.10
C THR A 148 24.17 15.85 51.45
N LEU A 149 23.16 15.31 50.76
CA LEU A 149 21.75 15.53 51.06
C LEU A 149 21.20 14.44 51.97
N THR A 150 20.09 14.74 52.63
CA THR A 150 19.35 13.71 53.38
C THR A 150 18.89 12.59 52.42
N PRO A 151 18.97 11.30 52.82
CA PRO A 151 18.54 10.17 51.98
C PRO A 151 17.12 10.30 51.43
N LEU A 152 16.23 10.96 52.17
CA LEU A 152 14.86 11.23 51.74
C LEU A 152 14.80 12.16 50.52
N ALA A 153 15.57 13.25 50.51
CA ALA A 153 15.56 14.24 49.44
C ALA A 153 16.20 13.69 48.16
N SER A 154 17.36 13.05 48.27
CA SER A 154 18.02 12.40 47.14
C SER A 154 17.21 11.22 46.60
N GLY A 155 16.56 10.45 47.47
CA GLY A 155 15.63 9.37 47.10
C GLY A 155 14.44 9.86 46.28
N LYS A 156 13.79 10.97 46.68
CA LYS A 156 12.67 11.56 45.93
C LYS A 156 13.10 11.99 44.52
N LEU A 157 14.19 12.77 44.41
CA LEU A 157 14.66 13.25 43.11
C LEU A 157 15.12 12.12 42.19
N ASN A 158 15.80 11.10 42.72
CA ASN A 158 16.21 9.93 41.95
C ASN A 158 15.01 9.08 41.51
N GLY A 159 13.99 8.92 42.37
CA GLY A 159 12.77 8.19 42.01
C GLY A 159 12.06 8.82 40.81
N VAL A 160 11.91 10.15 40.82
CA VAL A 160 11.33 10.90 39.69
C VAL A 160 12.18 10.77 38.43
N LEU A 161 13.52 10.88 38.55
CA LEU A 161 14.43 10.70 37.42
C LEU A 161 14.28 9.30 36.78
N THR A 162 14.21 8.25 37.60
CA THR A 162 14.04 6.88 37.10
C THR A 162 12.69 6.67 36.42
N GLU A 163 11.62 7.28 36.92
CA GLU A 163 10.28 7.18 36.31
C GLU A 163 10.27 7.80 34.91
N ILE A 164 10.88 8.99 34.75
CA ILE A 164 11.04 9.66 33.45
C ILE A 164 11.86 8.80 32.48
N GLU A 165 12.96 8.21 32.95
CA GLU A 165 13.82 7.36 32.10
C GLU A 165 13.10 6.08 31.65
N ILE A 166 12.30 5.46 32.53
CA ILE A 166 11.49 4.28 32.20
C ILE A 166 10.40 4.64 31.19
N GLU A 167 9.68 5.75 31.40
CA GLU A 167 8.62 6.18 30.48
C GLU A 167 9.18 6.54 29.10
N ALA A 168 10.30 7.27 29.05
CA ALA A 168 10.97 7.60 27.79
C ALA A 168 11.43 6.34 27.03
N SER A 169 11.96 5.34 27.74
CA SER A 169 12.37 4.06 27.14
C SER A 169 11.17 3.29 26.59
N ARG A 170 10.07 3.23 27.35
CA ARG A 170 8.82 2.59 26.93
C ARG A 170 8.25 3.23 25.66
N GLU A 171 8.25 4.56 25.59
CA GLU A 171 7.80 5.28 24.39
C GLU A 171 8.69 5.01 23.18
N ALA A 172 10.02 4.94 23.37
CA ALA A 172 10.96 4.62 22.30
C ALA A 172 10.72 3.22 21.73
N ASP A 173 10.55 2.21 22.60
CA ASP A 173 10.26 0.84 22.19
C ASP A 173 8.92 0.75 21.43
N GLU A 174 7.89 1.46 21.89
CA GLU A 174 6.62 1.53 21.16
C GLU A 174 6.76 2.22 19.80
N ARG A 175 7.64 3.22 19.65
CA ARG A 175 7.90 3.87 18.34
C ARG A 175 8.57 2.89 17.38
N VAL A 176 9.59 2.17 17.85
CA VAL A 176 10.28 1.14 17.07
C VAL A 176 9.27 0.08 16.61
N LYS A 177 8.45 -0.45 17.52
CA LYS A 177 7.43 -1.44 17.17
C LYS A 177 6.44 -0.94 16.13
N ARG A 178 6.00 0.33 16.21
CA ARG A 178 5.12 0.93 15.20
C ARG A 178 5.80 1.06 13.84
N GLU A 179 7.09 1.40 13.80
CA GLU A 179 7.87 1.48 12.56
C GLU A 179 8.08 0.09 11.94
N GLU A 180 8.44 -0.92 12.73
CA GLU A 180 8.56 -2.31 12.28
C GLU A 180 7.24 -2.82 11.68
N GLU A 181 6.11 -2.62 12.37
CA GLU A 181 4.79 -2.99 11.85
C GLU A 181 4.45 -2.26 10.55
N LYS A 182 4.85 -0.99 10.40
CA LYS A 182 4.65 -0.22 9.17
C LYS A 182 5.46 -0.82 8.02
N LEU A 183 6.73 -1.16 8.26
CA LEU A 183 7.60 -1.80 7.27
C LEU A 183 7.07 -3.16 6.84
N ILE A 184 6.56 -3.97 7.77
CA ILE A 184 5.93 -5.26 7.45
C ILE A 184 4.72 -5.04 6.54
N ARG A 185 3.81 -4.12 6.91
CA ARG A 185 2.62 -3.82 6.07
C ARG A 185 2.99 -3.31 4.69
N GLU A 186 4.02 -2.45 4.59
CA GLU A 186 4.51 -1.97 3.30
C GLU A 186 5.13 -3.10 2.46
N ALA A 187 5.90 -4.01 3.08
CA ALA A 187 6.47 -5.17 2.41
C ALA A 187 5.37 -6.12 1.91
N GLU A 188 4.37 -6.43 2.73
CA GLU A 188 3.22 -7.24 2.34
C GLU A 188 2.42 -6.61 1.18
N ALA A 189 2.23 -5.28 1.22
CA ALA A 189 1.56 -4.56 0.14
C ALA A 189 2.37 -4.61 -1.16
N ARG A 190 3.70 -4.47 -1.10
CA ARG A 190 4.59 -4.61 -2.28
C ARG A 190 4.52 -6.02 -2.87
N VAL A 191 4.57 -7.05 -2.03
CA VAL A 191 4.43 -8.45 -2.47
C VAL A 191 3.09 -8.68 -3.17
N ARG A 192 2.00 -8.12 -2.62
CA ARG A 192 0.67 -8.20 -3.24
C ARG A 192 0.64 -7.50 -4.61
N GLN A 193 1.18 -6.28 -4.70
CA GLN A 193 1.24 -5.54 -5.95
C GLN A 193 2.09 -6.26 -7.01
N GLU A 194 3.24 -6.81 -6.62
CA GLU A 194 4.09 -7.57 -7.54
C GLU A 194 3.38 -8.85 -8.01
N ALA A 195 2.67 -9.55 -7.11
CA ALA A 195 1.88 -10.72 -7.48
C ALA A 195 0.76 -10.36 -8.48
N GLU A 196 0.02 -9.28 -8.23
CA GLU A 196 -1.03 -8.78 -9.13
C GLU A 196 -0.45 -8.33 -10.48
N GLU A 197 0.72 -7.69 -10.49
CA GLU A 197 1.40 -7.27 -11.72
C GLU A 197 1.91 -8.48 -12.50
N ARG A 198 2.46 -9.49 -11.83
CA ARG A 198 2.87 -10.76 -12.46
C ARG A 198 1.69 -11.46 -13.11
N VAL A 199 0.54 -11.51 -12.43
CA VAL A 199 -0.70 -12.03 -13.02
C VAL A 199 -1.11 -11.20 -14.23
N ARG A 200 -1.13 -9.87 -14.14
CA ARG A 200 -1.43 -8.99 -15.29
C ARG A 200 -0.47 -9.16 -16.46
N ARG A 201 0.83 -9.31 -16.22
CA ARG A 201 1.83 -9.55 -17.27
C ARG A 201 1.60 -10.89 -17.95
N ARG A 202 1.41 -11.99 -17.19
CA ARG A 202 1.06 -13.30 -17.75
C ARG A 202 -0.23 -13.25 -18.56
N GLU A 203 -1.25 -12.57 -18.03
CA GLU A 203 -2.53 -12.38 -18.71
C GLU A 203 -2.42 -11.54 -19.99
N ALA A 204 -1.51 -10.56 -20.05
CA ALA A 204 -1.27 -9.74 -21.23
C ALA A 204 -0.42 -10.45 -22.29
N GLU A 205 0.50 -11.32 -21.87
CA GLU A 205 1.29 -12.19 -22.75
C GLU A 205 0.43 -13.28 -23.38
N MET A 206 -0.56 -13.82 -22.65
CA MET A 206 -1.51 -14.81 -23.15
C MET A 206 -2.61 -14.18 -24.01
N LYS A 207 -2.30 -13.98 -25.29
CA LYS A 207 -3.30 -13.59 -26.29
C LYS A 207 -4.06 -14.82 -26.77
N PHE A 208 -5.15 -15.15 -26.09
CA PHE A 208 -6.09 -16.15 -26.61
C PHE A 208 -6.72 -15.67 -27.92
N THR A 209 -7.07 -16.63 -28.77
CA THR A 209 -7.78 -16.43 -30.04
C THR A 209 -9.03 -17.30 -30.05
N MET A 210 -9.96 -17.07 -30.96
CA MET A 210 -11.17 -17.91 -31.06
C MET A 210 -10.84 -19.40 -31.29
N SER A 211 -9.71 -19.69 -31.94
CA SER A 211 -9.22 -21.05 -32.20
C SER A 211 -8.42 -21.68 -31.06
N THR A 212 -8.19 -20.98 -29.94
CA THR A 212 -7.44 -21.55 -28.82
C THR A 212 -8.20 -22.73 -28.20
N ASN A 213 -7.48 -23.82 -27.89
CA ASN A 213 -8.03 -25.00 -27.23
C ASN A 213 -8.52 -24.65 -25.82
N ILE A 214 -9.66 -25.21 -25.42
CA ILE A 214 -10.21 -25.05 -24.06
C ILE A 214 -9.23 -25.48 -22.96
N GLU A 215 -8.39 -26.49 -23.23
CA GLU A 215 -7.33 -26.93 -22.31
C GLU A 215 -6.30 -25.82 -22.05
N ASP A 216 -5.81 -25.19 -23.11
CA ASP A 216 -4.83 -24.10 -23.02
C ASP A 216 -5.40 -22.90 -22.25
N VAL A 217 -6.70 -22.66 -22.37
CA VAL A 217 -7.39 -21.59 -21.64
C VAL A 217 -7.54 -21.91 -20.16
N LEU A 218 -7.94 -23.14 -19.82
CA LEU A 218 -8.19 -23.57 -18.43
C LEU A 218 -6.89 -23.72 -17.64
N PHE A 219 -5.84 -24.24 -18.27
CA PHE A 219 -4.55 -24.48 -17.63
C PHE A 219 -3.50 -23.39 -17.92
N GLN A 220 -3.87 -22.37 -18.69
CA GLN A 220 -3.02 -21.21 -19.01
C GLN A 220 -1.64 -21.60 -19.57
N GLY A 221 -1.54 -22.73 -20.28
CA GLY A 221 -0.29 -23.26 -20.85
C GLY A 221 0.85 -23.50 -19.83
N GLY A 222 0.53 -23.57 -18.53
CA GLY A 222 1.50 -23.74 -17.46
C GLY A 222 1.86 -25.21 -17.17
N VAL A 223 2.90 -25.41 -16.37
CA VAL A 223 3.22 -26.73 -15.79
C VAL A 223 2.06 -27.15 -14.88
N ARG A 224 1.52 -28.34 -15.13
CA ARG A 224 0.42 -28.92 -14.37
C ARG A 224 0.89 -29.28 -12.96
N VAL A 225 0.25 -28.69 -11.96
CA VAL A 225 0.60 -28.91 -10.55
C VAL A 225 0.37 -30.37 -10.16
N LYS A 226 -0.66 -31.01 -10.72
CA LYS A 226 -0.98 -32.41 -10.44
C LYS A 226 0.13 -33.39 -10.87
N ASP A 227 0.95 -33.02 -11.85
CA ASP A 227 2.01 -33.85 -12.43
C ASP A 227 3.35 -33.70 -11.70
N ILE A 228 3.45 -32.75 -10.75
CA ILE A 228 4.63 -32.59 -9.89
C ILE A 228 4.85 -33.88 -9.09
N LYS A 229 6.12 -34.26 -8.92
CA LYS A 229 6.51 -35.42 -8.13
C LYS A 229 6.37 -35.16 -6.64
N LEU A 230 5.95 -36.19 -5.89
CA LEU A 230 5.79 -36.12 -4.45
C LEU A 230 7.08 -35.65 -3.78
N ASN A 231 8.23 -36.23 -4.13
CA ASN A 231 9.50 -35.86 -3.52
C ASN A 231 9.92 -34.41 -3.84
N ASP A 232 9.62 -33.90 -5.03
CA ASP A 232 9.86 -32.49 -5.37
C ASP A 232 9.02 -31.55 -4.49
N PHE A 233 7.75 -31.88 -4.28
CA PHE A 233 6.87 -31.15 -3.37
C PHE A 233 7.37 -31.21 -1.92
N LEU A 234 7.75 -32.39 -1.43
CA LEU A 234 8.23 -32.55 -0.06
C LEU A 234 9.54 -31.79 0.17
N LEU A 235 10.43 -31.79 -0.81
CA LEU A 235 11.69 -31.07 -0.76
C LEU A 235 11.49 -29.56 -0.77
N LEU A 236 10.70 -29.04 -1.72
CA LEU A 236 10.56 -27.60 -1.94
C LEU A 236 9.60 -26.92 -0.96
N GLU A 237 8.53 -27.60 -0.54
CA GLU A 237 7.47 -27.00 0.27
C GLU A 237 7.42 -27.54 1.70
N MET A 238 7.95 -28.73 1.96
CA MET A 238 7.83 -29.41 3.26
C MET A 238 9.18 -29.62 3.96
N GLU A 239 10.23 -28.90 3.55
CA GLU A 239 11.57 -28.93 4.17
C GLU A 239 12.19 -30.34 4.22
N GLY A 240 11.81 -31.21 3.28
CA GLY A 240 12.25 -32.60 3.21
C GLY A 240 11.59 -33.53 4.23
N SER A 241 10.59 -33.07 4.98
CA SER A 241 9.81 -33.91 5.89
C SER A 241 8.99 -34.94 5.12
N GLY A 242 9.20 -36.23 5.42
CA GLY A 242 8.43 -37.32 4.84
C GLY A 242 8.88 -37.77 3.45
N ILE A 243 10.11 -37.43 3.02
CA ILE A 243 10.72 -37.93 1.77
C ILE A 243 10.58 -39.45 1.70
N VAL A 244 10.08 -39.93 0.57
CA VAL A 244 9.80 -41.34 0.35
C VAL A 244 10.83 -41.93 -0.62
N ASP A 245 11.14 -43.22 -0.48
CA ASP A 245 11.97 -43.95 -1.43
C ASP A 245 11.52 -43.69 -2.88
N THR A 246 12.47 -43.62 -3.82
CA THR A 246 12.20 -43.30 -5.25
C THR A 246 11.15 -44.21 -5.89
N ASN A 247 11.00 -45.44 -5.40
CA ASN A 247 10.00 -46.40 -5.88
C ASN A 247 8.55 -46.05 -5.47
N ARG A 248 8.36 -45.02 -4.65
CA ARG A 248 7.07 -44.49 -4.18
C ARG A 248 6.87 -43.03 -4.57
N ASP A 249 7.75 -42.47 -5.41
CA ASP A 249 7.67 -41.09 -5.89
C ASP A 249 6.62 -40.94 -7.01
N VAL A 250 5.37 -40.82 -6.56
CA VAL A 250 4.17 -40.69 -7.39
C VAL A 250 3.88 -39.22 -7.75
N SER A 251 2.92 -38.99 -8.66
CA SER A 251 2.43 -37.64 -8.93
C SER A 251 1.60 -37.11 -7.75
N LEU A 252 1.47 -35.79 -7.65
CA LEU A 252 0.61 -35.19 -6.64
C LEU A 252 -0.86 -35.61 -6.80
N GLU A 253 -1.34 -35.84 -8.03
CA GLU A 253 -2.68 -36.41 -8.26
C GLU A 253 -2.88 -37.72 -7.48
N GLU A 254 -1.96 -38.67 -7.66
CA GLU A 254 -2.02 -39.98 -7.01
C GLU A 254 -1.82 -39.89 -5.49
N PHE A 255 -0.90 -39.02 -5.05
CA PHE A 255 -0.64 -38.79 -3.62
C PHE A 255 -1.87 -38.21 -2.90
N PHE A 256 -2.51 -37.17 -3.43
CA PHE A 256 -3.63 -36.50 -2.76
C PHE A 256 -4.91 -37.35 -2.74
N ASN A 257 -5.04 -38.35 -3.62
CA ASN A 257 -6.11 -39.34 -3.55
C ASN A 257 -6.01 -40.21 -2.29
N GLU A 258 -4.81 -40.73 -1.98
CA GLU A 258 -4.58 -41.60 -0.82
C GLU A 258 -3.24 -41.32 -0.11
N PRO A 259 -3.10 -40.19 0.61
CA PRO A 259 -1.80 -39.76 1.13
C PRO A 259 -1.24 -40.69 2.23
N ALA A 260 -2.12 -41.40 2.93
CA ALA A 260 -1.74 -42.38 3.96
C ALA A 260 -1.04 -43.63 3.40
N ARG A 261 -1.21 -43.91 2.10
CA ARG A 261 -0.53 -45.01 1.42
C ARG A 261 0.96 -44.71 1.19
N TYR A 262 1.28 -43.43 0.95
CA TYR A 262 2.62 -42.97 0.60
C TYR A 262 3.42 -42.47 1.80
N ILE A 263 2.74 -41.90 2.80
CA ILE A 263 3.32 -41.50 4.08
C ILE A 263 2.64 -42.33 5.19
N PRO A 264 3.23 -43.50 5.55
CA PRO A 264 2.63 -44.40 6.54
C PRO A 264 2.69 -43.84 7.97
N ASP A 265 3.64 -42.93 8.22
CA ASP A 265 3.77 -42.27 9.52
C ASP A 265 2.58 -41.30 9.72
N ALA A 266 1.67 -41.70 10.61
CA ALA A 266 0.46 -40.96 10.90
C ALA A 266 0.72 -39.62 11.60
N GLU A 267 1.80 -39.50 12.38
CA GLU A 267 2.16 -38.24 13.05
C GLU A 267 2.72 -37.23 12.06
N VAL A 268 3.62 -37.68 11.19
CA VAL A 268 4.17 -36.86 10.09
C VAL A 268 3.05 -36.41 9.17
N LEU A 269 2.21 -37.33 8.69
CA LEU A 269 1.11 -36.98 7.80
C LEU A 269 0.09 -36.04 8.45
N LYS A 270 -0.20 -36.21 9.74
CA LYS A 270 -1.08 -35.31 10.51
C LYS A 270 -0.46 -33.92 10.64
N GLY A 271 0.83 -33.84 10.95
CA GLY A 271 1.58 -32.58 11.00
C GLY A 271 1.62 -31.86 9.64
N MET A 272 1.74 -32.62 8.55
CA MET A 272 1.69 -32.05 7.20
C MET A 272 0.29 -31.50 6.88
N LYS A 273 -0.78 -32.26 7.18
CA LYS A 273 -2.16 -31.85 6.88
C LYS A 273 -2.61 -30.57 7.57
N THR A 274 -1.98 -30.18 8.69
CA THR A 274 -2.29 -28.92 9.38
C THR A 274 -1.57 -27.72 8.78
N THR A 275 -0.55 -27.92 7.94
CA THR A 275 0.16 -26.80 7.29
C THR A 275 -0.63 -26.16 6.16
N VAL A 276 -0.53 -24.84 6.05
CA VAL A 276 -1.15 -24.05 4.97
C VAL A 276 -0.62 -24.49 3.59
N ARG A 277 0.66 -24.87 3.50
CA ARG A 277 1.31 -25.32 2.25
C ARG A 277 0.64 -26.57 1.70
N TYR A 278 0.43 -27.59 2.54
CA TYR A 278 -0.28 -28.82 2.16
C TYR A 278 -1.71 -28.54 1.68
N LEU A 279 -2.47 -27.73 2.43
CA LEU A 279 -3.86 -27.42 2.08
C LEU A 279 -3.97 -26.64 0.76
N LYS A 280 -3.05 -25.69 0.53
CA LYS A 280 -2.99 -24.92 -0.71
C LYS A 280 -2.68 -25.82 -1.90
N MET A 281 -1.71 -26.71 -1.75
CA MET A 281 -1.30 -27.64 -2.79
C MET A 281 -2.41 -28.64 -3.13
N GLY A 282 -2.99 -29.29 -2.12
CA GLY A 282 -4.10 -30.23 -2.34
C GLY A 282 -5.28 -29.58 -3.03
N ARG A 283 -5.61 -28.33 -2.68
CA ARG A 283 -6.66 -27.57 -3.38
C ARG A 283 -6.30 -27.29 -4.84
N ALA A 284 -5.06 -26.99 -5.16
CA ALA A 284 -4.62 -26.74 -6.54
C ALA A 284 -4.74 -28.01 -7.39
N VAL A 285 -4.26 -29.14 -6.87
CA VAL A 285 -4.32 -30.46 -7.53
C VAL A 285 -5.78 -30.86 -7.79
N MET A 286 -6.65 -30.78 -6.78
CA MET A 286 -8.06 -31.13 -6.94
C MET A 286 -8.78 -30.25 -7.97
N ARG A 287 -8.48 -28.94 -8.00
CA ARG A 287 -9.02 -28.03 -9.02
C ARG A 287 -8.60 -28.45 -10.42
N GLU A 288 -7.34 -28.82 -10.64
CA GLU A 288 -6.88 -29.27 -11.95
C GLU A 288 -7.54 -30.58 -12.38
N VAL A 289 -7.70 -31.53 -11.47
CA VAL A 289 -8.38 -32.81 -11.73
C VAL A 289 -9.84 -32.59 -12.10
N ASP A 290 -10.55 -31.69 -11.41
CA ASP A 290 -11.94 -31.38 -11.73
C ASP A 290 -12.07 -30.62 -13.06
N MET A 291 -11.18 -29.67 -13.35
CA MET A 291 -11.12 -29.01 -14.65
C MET A 291 -10.85 -29.99 -15.80
N GLU A 292 -10.04 -31.03 -15.58
CA GLU A 292 -9.76 -32.03 -16.60
C GLU A 292 -10.96 -32.95 -16.88
N LYS A 293 -11.77 -33.22 -15.87
CA LYS A 293 -13.06 -33.90 -16.08
C LYS A 293 -13.99 -33.03 -16.94
N ASP A 294 -14.05 -31.73 -16.66
CA ASP A 294 -14.83 -30.79 -17.47
C ASP A 294 -14.34 -30.75 -18.91
N VAL A 295 -13.03 -30.67 -19.12
CA VAL A 295 -12.39 -30.73 -20.44
C VAL A 295 -12.78 -31.99 -21.19
N ARG A 296 -12.63 -33.17 -20.56
CA ARG A 296 -12.97 -34.46 -21.17
C ARG A 296 -14.44 -34.53 -21.58
N MET A 297 -15.33 -34.10 -20.68
CA MET A 297 -16.76 -34.01 -20.96
C MET A 297 -17.05 -33.05 -22.13
N LEU A 298 -16.35 -31.90 -22.19
CA LEU A 298 -16.51 -30.94 -23.29
C LEU A 298 -16.02 -31.52 -24.62
N HIS A 299 -14.90 -32.24 -24.63
CA HIS A 299 -14.41 -32.97 -25.81
C HIS A 299 -15.41 -34.02 -26.28
N GLU A 300 -16.01 -34.81 -25.38
CA GLU A 300 -17.05 -35.78 -25.70
C GLU A 300 -18.28 -35.13 -26.35
N LYS A 301 -18.56 -33.87 -25.99
CA LYS A 301 -19.64 -33.05 -26.56
C LYS A 301 -19.21 -32.24 -27.79
N GLY A 302 -17.98 -32.42 -28.28
CA GLY A 302 -17.45 -31.75 -29.47
C GLY A 302 -16.97 -30.31 -29.27
N VAL A 303 -16.85 -29.86 -28.02
CA VAL A 303 -16.33 -28.54 -27.68
C VAL A 303 -14.83 -28.66 -27.39
N VAL A 304 -14.01 -28.25 -28.35
CA VAL A 304 -12.54 -28.33 -28.24
C VAL A 304 -11.86 -26.96 -28.26
N SER A 305 -12.58 -25.90 -28.63
CA SER A 305 -12.05 -24.54 -28.80
C SER A 305 -12.97 -23.47 -28.18
N LEU A 306 -12.42 -22.27 -27.96
CA LEU A 306 -13.20 -21.12 -27.48
C LEU A 306 -14.36 -20.73 -28.42
N GLU A 307 -14.19 -20.91 -29.73
CA GLU A 307 -15.26 -20.68 -30.71
C GLU A 307 -16.44 -21.63 -30.46
N GLN A 308 -16.18 -22.92 -30.27
CA GLN A 308 -17.23 -23.90 -30.00
C GLN A 308 -17.83 -23.72 -28.61
N TRP A 309 -17.05 -23.25 -27.63
CA TRP A 309 -17.56 -22.88 -26.31
C TRP A 309 -18.57 -21.71 -26.37
N ARG A 310 -18.40 -20.77 -27.31
CA ARG A 310 -19.34 -19.66 -27.52
C ARG A 310 -20.75 -20.16 -27.78
N ASP A 311 -20.85 -21.15 -28.66
CA ASP A 311 -22.11 -21.63 -29.23
C ASP A 311 -22.67 -22.85 -28.47
N TYR A 312 -21.95 -23.33 -27.45
CA TYR A 312 -22.35 -24.46 -26.62
C TYR A 312 -23.44 -24.06 -25.60
N GLU A 313 -24.59 -24.73 -25.65
CA GLU A 313 -25.76 -24.45 -24.78
C GLU A 313 -25.65 -25.11 -23.40
N GLY A 314 -24.94 -26.24 -23.28
CA GLY A 314 -24.87 -27.05 -22.06
C GLY A 314 -23.93 -26.51 -20.97
N LYS A 315 -23.75 -25.20 -20.86
CA LYS A 315 -22.75 -24.57 -19.96
C LYS A 315 -22.99 -24.86 -18.48
N ASP A 316 -24.22 -25.19 -18.08
CA ASP A 316 -24.57 -25.48 -16.69
C ASP A 316 -24.11 -26.87 -16.22
N THR A 317 -23.64 -27.71 -17.15
CA THR A 317 -23.03 -29.01 -16.82
C THR A 317 -21.55 -28.91 -16.46
N VAL A 318 -20.91 -27.77 -16.74
CA VAL A 318 -19.49 -27.52 -16.48
C VAL A 318 -19.33 -26.94 -15.08
N SER A 319 -18.22 -27.25 -14.39
CA SER A 319 -17.95 -26.63 -13.09
C SER A 319 -17.97 -25.08 -13.18
N PRO A 320 -18.47 -24.38 -12.15
CA PRO A 320 -18.53 -22.92 -12.16
C PRO A 320 -17.19 -22.24 -12.42
N LEU A 321 -16.10 -22.86 -11.97
CA LEU A 321 -14.73 -22.35 -12.14
C LEU A 321 -14.26 -22.45 -13.59
N ALA A 322 -14.46 -23.60 -14.24
CA ALA A 322 -14.09 -23.78 -15.64
C ALA A 322 -14.95 -22.90 -16.55
N LYS A 323 -16.27 -22.84 -16.31
CA LYS A 323 -17.20 -21.95 -17.02
C LYS A 323 -16.75 -20.49 -16.93
N GLY A 324 -16.49 -19.99 -15.72
CA GLY A 324 -16.06 -18.59 -15.50
C GLY A 324 -14.73 -18.26 -16.20
N THR A 325 -13.79 -19.20 -16.24
CA THR A 325 -12.48 -19.01 -16.90
C THR A 325 -12.64 -18.93 -18.42
N LEU A 326 -13.42 -19.85 -19.02
CA LEU A 326 -13.69 -19.84 -20.46
C LEU A 326 -14.49 -18.62 -20.90
N ASP A 327 -15.50 -18.20 -20.13
CA ASP A 327 -16.30 -17.00 -20.43
C ASP A 327 -15.47 -15.71 -20.31
N ALA A 328 -14.58 -15.61 -19.32
CA ALA A 328 -13.65 -14.48 -19.20
C ALA A 328 -12.68 -14.41 -20.39
N ALA A 329 -12.14 -15.55 -20.82
CA ALA A 329 -11.27 -15.62 -22.00
C ALA A 329 -12.04 -15.24 -23.28
N LEU A 330 -13.25 -15.76 -23.47
CA LEU A 330 -14.11 -15.45 -24.61
C LEU A 330 -14.45 -13.96 -24.69
N SER A 331 -14.80 -13.34 -23.56
CA SER A 331 -15.06 -11.89 -23.47
C SER A 331 -13.84 -11.05 -23.88
N ARG A 332 -12.63 -11.46 -23.46
CA ARG A 332 -11.37 -10.80 -23.85
C ARG A 332 -11.09 -10.90 -25.34
N VAL A 333 -11.30 -12.06 -25.94
CA VAL A 333 -11.08 -12.24 -27.38
C VAL A 333 -12.10 -11.42 -28.19
N GLN A 334 -13.36 -11.37 -27.76
CA GLN A 334 -14.40 -10.57 -28.43
C GLN A 334 -14.13 -9.06 -28.34
N THR A 335 -13.72 -8.57 -27.16
CA THR A 335 -13.37 -7.15 -26.98
C THR A 335 -12.12 -6.77 -27.79
N SER A 336 -11.11 -7.63 -27.84
CA SER A 336 -9.90 -7.41 -28.66
C SER A 336 -10.18 -7.46 -30.16
N THR A 337 -11.12 -8.30 -30.60
CA THR A 337 -11.52 -8.41 -32.01
C THR A 337 -12.38 -7.21 -32.44
N SER A 338 -13.19 -6.64 -31.53
CA SER A 338 -14.00 -5.44 -31.79
C SER A 338 -13.16 -4.19 -32.10
N VAL A 339 -11.96 -4.07 -31.50
CA VAL A 339 -11.02 -2.95 -31.76
C VAL A 339 -10.50 -2.97 -33.21
N VAL A 340 -10.63 -4.09 -33.92
CA VAL A 340 -10.38 -4.20 -35.36
C VAL A 340 -11.67 -4.53 -36.12
N LYS A 341 -12.77 -3.81 -35.86
CA LYS A 341 -13.72 -3.52 -36.93
C LYS A 341 -13.02 -2.56 -37.90
N SER A 342 -12.19 -3.12 -38.78
CA SER A 342 -11.89 -2.49 -40.05
C SER A 342 -13.25 -2.24 -40.70
N THR A 343 -13.75 -1.02 -40.59
CA THR A 343 -14.74 -0.51 -41.54
C THR A 343 -14.00 -0.57 -42.86
N VAL A 344 -14.20 -1.67 -43.61
CA VAL A 344 -13.77 -1.73 -45.00
C VAL A 344 -14.54 -0.59 -45.66
N LEU A 345 -13.86 0.55 -45.83
CA LEU A 345 -14.37 1.73 -46.48
C LEU A 345 -14.54 1.41 -47.96
N LYS A 346 -15.61 0.68 -48.28
CA LYS A 346 -15.97 0.25 -49.64
C LYS A 346 -16.19 1.52 -50.48
N GLY A 347 -15.38 1.68 -51.54
CA GLY A 347 -15.37 2.86 -52.41
C GLY A 347 -14.16 3.80 -52.22
N TYR A 348 -13.45 3.77 -51.08
CA TYR A 348 -12.30 4.67 -50.85
C TYR A 348 -11.03 4.23 -51.58
N TYR A 349 -10.87 2.92 -51.80
CA TYR A 349 -9.76 2.36 -52.58
C TYR A 349 -10.00 2.46 -54.10
N GLU A 350 -11.25 2.54 -54.54
CA GLU A 350 -11.60 2.66 -55.96
C GLU A 350 -11.19 4.03 -56.53
N SER A 351 -11.28 5.11 -55.76
CA SER A 351 -10.84 6.45 -56.18
C SER A 351 -9.33 6.52 -56.44
N VAL A 352 -8.52 5.83 -55.64
CA VAL A 352 -7.06 5.76 -55.85
C VAL A 352 -6.72 4.91 -57.07
N TYR A 353 -7.49 3.84 -57.31
CA TYR A 353 -7.26 2.94 -58.43
C TYR A 353 -7.68 3.54 -59.78
N ASN A 354 -8.77 4.31 -59.81
CA ASN A 354 -9.32 4.90 -61.02
C ASN A 354 -8.79 6.32 -61.32
N ALA A 355 -7.96 6.90 -60.46
CA ALA A 355 -7.38 8.23 -60.68
C ALA A 355 -6.49 8.27 -61.93
N SER A 356 -6.52 9.42 -62.61
CA SER A 356 -5.65 9.71 -63.75
C SER A 356 -4.26 10.10 -63.23
N TRP A 357 -3.24 9.39 -63.70
CA TRP A 357 -1.87 9.59 -63.26
C TRP A 357 -1.16 10.59 -64.17
N HIS A 358 -0.39 11.49 -63.57
CA HIS A 358 0.55 12.36 -64.25
C HIS A 358 1.87 12.35 -63.48
N HIS A 359 2.98 12.61 -64.15
CA HIS A 359 4.28 12.69 -63.50
C HIS A 359 5.15 13.80 -64.08
N VAL A 360 5.95 14.41 -63.21
CA VAL A 360 6.86 15.49 -63.55
C VAL A 360 8.28 14.94 -63.59
N VAL A 361 8.92 15.09 -64.74
CA VAL A 361 10.29 14.65 -65.00
C VAL A 361 11.18 15.86 -65.23
N GLU A 362 12.32 15.84 -64.57
CA GLU A 362 13.41 16.76 -64.83
C GLU A 362 14.28 16.22 -65.97
N ILE A 363 14.36 16.97 -67.07
CA ILE A 363 15.18 16.64 -68.24
C ILE A 363 16.37 17.61 -68.25
N PRO A 364 17.62 17.11 -68.16
CA PRO A 364 18.79 17.96 -68.30
C PRO A 364 18.96 18.35 -69.77
N ASP A 365 18.73 19.62 -70.10
CA ASP A 365 19.09 20.20 -71.40
C ASP A 365 20.36 21.03 -71.21
N GLY A 366 21.31 20.98 -72.15
CA GLY A 366 22.71 21.39 -71.95
C GLY A 366 22.95 22.83 -71.48
N GLU A 367 21.94 23.69 -71.45
CA GLU A 367 21.98 25.08 -70.95
C GLU A 367 21.03 25.37 -69.76
N GLY A 368 20.27 24.37 -69.29
CA GLY A 368 19.35 24.52 -68.17
C GLY A 368 18.43 23.33 -67.95
N THR A 369 18.08 23.10 -66.68
CA THR A 369 17.11 22.08 -66.28
C THR A 369 15.69 22.46 -66.73
N VAL A 370 14.99 21.59 -67.46
CA VAL A 370 13.58 21.78 -67.84
C VAL A 370 12.69 20.75 -67.15
N MET A 371 11.65 21.21 -66.46
CA MET A 371 10.60 20.36 -65.90
C MET A 371 9.54 20.07 -66.95
N LYS A 372 9.27 18.79 -67.24
CA LYS A 372 8.23 18.37 -68.18
C LYS A 372 7.20 17.50 -67.48
N VAL A 373 5.93 17.86 -67.60
CA VAL A 373 4.80 17.04 -67.17
C VAL A 373 4.50 16.00 -68.26
N ARG A 374 4.34 14.75 -67.87
CA ARG A 374 3.93 13.63 -68.72
C ARG A 374 2.65 13.01 -68.14
N GLU A 375 1.77 12.58 -69.03
CA GLU A 375 0.55 11.86 -68.69
C GLU A 375 0.87 10.36 -68.50
N GLY A 376 0.21 9.72 -67.53
CA GLY A 376 0.41 8.32 -67.14
C GLY A 376 1.35 8.10 -65.96
N GLU A 377 1.42 6.84 -65.51
CA GLU A 377 2.33 6.39 -64.45
C GLU A 377 3.80 6.47 -64.94
N PRO A 378 4.76 6.90 -64.10
CA PRO A 378 6.16 6.95 -64.48
C PRO A 378 6.69 5.53 -64.80
N PRO A 379 7.50 5.36 -65.86
CA PRO A 379 8.04 4.05 -66.25
C PRO A 379 9.03 3.46 -65.22
N GLN A 380 9.54 4.27 -64.29
CA GLN A 380 10.42 3.85 -63.21
C GLN A 380 10.07 4.62 -61.92
N SER A 381 9.84 3.90 -60.81
CA SER A 381 9.61 4.48 -59.48
C SER A 381 10.92 4.91 -58.83
N TRP A 382 10.84 5.71 -57.75
CA TRP A 382 12.02 6.15 -57.00
C TRP A 382 12.80 4.94 -56.44
N THR A 383 14.12 4.95 -56.61
CA THR A 383 15.02 3.93 -56.07
C THR A 383 15.44 4.29 -54.64
N TYR A 384 15.20 3.38 -53.69
CA TYR A 384 15.52 3.59 -52.27
C TYR A 384 16.66 2.67 -51.81
N LYS A 385 17.65 3.22 -51.09
CA LYS A 385 18.67 2.42 -50.39
C LYS A 385 18.14 1.92 -49.05
N LYS A 386 18.55 0.71 -48.65
CA LYS A 386 18.14 0.09 -47.37
C LYS A 386 19.24 0.33 -46.34
N VAL A 387 18.98 1.18 -45.33
CA VAL A 387 19.93 1.49 -44.25
C VAL A 387 19.24 1.23 -42.90
N GLY A 388 19.74 0.28 -42.11
CA GLY A 388 19.38 0.17 -40.68
C GLY A 388 17.88 0.16 -40.31
N GLY A 389 17.02 -0.49 -41.09
CA GLY A 389 15.57 -0.56 -40.79
C GLY A 389 14.72 0.60 -41.33
N THR A 390 15.34 1.66 -41.88
CA THR A 390 14.68 2.76 -42.61
C THR A 390 15.15 2.76 -44.07
N ARG A 391 14.29 3.20 -45.00
CA ARG A 391 14.69 3.49 -46.39
C ARG A 391 15.11 4.94 -46.45
N GLU A 392 16.27 5.25 -47.02
CA GLU A 392 16.70 6.62 -47.32
C GLU A 392 16.67 6.82 -48.84
N GLU A 393 16.43 8.06 -49.27
CA GLU A 393 16.59 8.45 -50.68
C GLU A 393 18.04 8.23 -51.12
N ASP A 394 18.21 7.61 -52.30
CA ASP A 394 19.53 7.44 -52.88
C ASP A 394 19.89 8.59 -53.82
N ASP A 395 20.15 9.76 -53.24
CA ASP A 395 20.59 10.95 -53.99
C ASP A 395 22.12 10.98 -54.22
N GLY A 396 22.82 9.89 -53.93
CA GLY A 396 24.28 9.78 -53.98
C GLY A 396 24.87 9.35 -55.31
N VAL A 397 24.09 9.14 -56.38
CA VAL A 397 24.63 8.83 -57.72
C VAL A 397 24.44 10.02 -58.65
N GLN A 398 25.49 10.83 -58.69
CA GLN A 398 25.74 11.90 -59.64
C GLN A 398 25.84 11.35 -61.08
N GLN A 399 24.68 11.11 -61.72
CA GLN A 399 24.59 10.96 -63.16
C GLN A 399 23.61 12.02 -63.69
N SER A 400 24.18 13.06 -64.29
CA SER A 400 23.53 14.19 -64.94
C SER A 400 22.95 13.84 -66.33
N ALA A 401 22.69 12.56 -66.60
CA ALA A 401 22.33 12.05 -67.92
C ALA A 401 20.97 11.32 -68.00
N ALA A 402 20.28 11.09 -66.87
CA ALA A 402 19.01 10.37 -66.85
C ALA A 402 17.85 11.28 -66.40
N GLU A 403 16.72 11.15 -67.08
CA GLU A 403 15.43 11.75 -66.73
C GLU A 403 15.07 11.46 -65.26
N ARG A 404 14.91 12.49 -64.41
CA ARG A 404 14.63 12.31 -62.97
C ARG A 404 13.17 12.55 -62.65
N LEU A 405 12.50 11.57 -62.06
CA LEU A 405 11.15 11.73 -61.52
C LEU A 405 11.19 12.66 -60.29
N ARG A 406 10.38 13.72 -60.30
CA ARG A 406 10.32 14.72 -59.21
C ARG A 406 8.99 14.73 -58.47
N LEU A 407 7.90 14.45 -59.17
CA LEU A 407 6.56 14.46 -58.59
C LEU A 407 5.63 13.53 -59.35
N MET A 408 4.75 12.85 -58.64
CA MET A 408 3.58 12.19 -59.22
C MET A 408 2.34 12.99 -58.85
N VAL A 409 1.40 13.14 -59.76
CA VAL A 409 0.14 13.87 -59.54
C VAL A 409 -1.01 12.94 -59.90
N LEU A 410 -1.89 12.73 -58.93
CA LEU A 410 -3.09 11.92 -59.06
C LEU A 410 -4.29 12.84 -59.22
N ALA A 411 -4.94 12.81 -60.37
CA ALA A 411 -6.11 13.63 -60.66
C ALA A 411 -7.38 12.76 -60.58
N TRP A 412 -8.38 13.22 -59.83
CA TRP A 412 -9.71 12.60 -59.76
C TRP A 412 -10.78 13.66 -60.03
N ASP A 413 -11.55 13.47 -61.10
CA ASP A 413 -12.50 14.48 -61.60
C ASP A 413 -13.60 14.84 -60.59
N ASP A 414 -13.99 13.91 -59.72
CA ASP A 414 -14.99 14.16 -58.67
C ASP A 414 -14.40 14.72 -57.36
N GLY A 415 -13.10 15.04 -57.33
CA GLY A 415 -12.37 15.53 -56.16
C GLY A 415 -12.01 14.45 -55.13
N TRP A 416 -10.92 14.68 -54.37
CA TRP A 416 -10.44 13.71 -53.41
C TRP A 416 -11.28 13.68 -52.12
N PRO A 417 -11.65 12.49 -51.59
CA PRO A 417 -12.46 12.39 -50.38
C PRO A 417 -11.84 13.08 -49.15
N TYR A 418 -10.51 13.25 -49.13
CA TYR A 418 -9.73 13.79 -48.02
C TYR A 418 -9.61 15.33 -48.02
N THR A 419 -9.88 16.00 -49.14
CA THR A 419 -9.71 17.47 -49.28
C THR A 419 -10.98 18.27 -48.93
N MET A 420 -12.08 17.57 -48.61
CA MET A 420 -13.38 18.18 -48.27
C MET A 420 -13.45 18.83 -46.87
N ASN A 421 -12.53 18.54 -45.94
CA ASN A 421 -12.59 19.02 -44.54
C ASN A 421 -11.41 19.90 -44.09
N GLY A 422 -10.60 20.45 -45.01
CA GLY A 422 -9.49 21.37 -44.70
C GLY A 422 -9.80 22.85 -45.05
N PRO A 423 -9.20 23.85 -44.37
CA PRO A 423 -9.46 25.28 -44.61
C PRO A 423 -9.03 25.77 -46.00
N HIS A 424 -8.21 25.00 -46.71
CA HIS A 424 -7.78 25.26 -48.07
C HIS A 424 -8.19 24.05 -48.91
N ARG A 425 -9.26 24.23 -49.69
CA ARG A 425 -9.84 23.23 -50.58
C ARG A 425 -8.80 22.88 -51.66
N ALA A 426 -7.96 21.89 -51.41
CA ALA A 426 -7.06 21.36 -52.44
C ALA A 426 -7.94 20.73 -53.52
N GLY A 427 -7.69 21.12 -54.79
CA GLY A 427 -8.52 20.77 -55.93
C GLY A 427 -8.54 19.28 -56.26
N ASN A 428 -8.86 18.97 -57.52
CA ASN A 428 -8.98 17.59 -58.02
C ASN A 428 -7.65 16.82 -58.08
N ASP A 429 -6.53 17.47 -57.76
CA ASP A 429 -5.18 16.95 -57.96
C ASP A 429 -4.46 16.72 -56.62
N LEU A 430 -3.89 15.52 -56.44
CA LEU A 430 -3.10 15.11 -55.28
C LEU A 430 -1.65 14.86 -55.68
N CYS A 431 -0.74 15.68 -55.15
CA CYS A 431 0.68 15.59 -55.40
C CYS A 431 1.36 14.58 -54.46
N VAL A 432 1.95 13.54 -55.02
CA VAL A 432 2.73 12.50 -54.32
C VAL A 432 4.21 12.72 -54.61
N ASN A 433 4.98 13.02 -53.57
CA ASN A 433 6.43 13.07 -53.64
C ASN A 433 7.05 11.70 -53.26
N CYS A 434 8.36 11.60 -53.47
CA CYS A 434 9.20 10.47 -53.06
C CYS A 434 8.96 10.02 -51.62
N GLU A 435 8.81 10.95 -50.68
CA GLU A 435 8.60 10.64 -49.26
C GLU A 435 7.25 9.96 -48.98
N VAL A 436 6.18 10.42 -49.62
CA VAL A 436 4.85 9.80 -49.50
C VAL A 436 4.85 8.38 -50.09
N GLU A 437 5.50 8.19 -51.24
CA GLU A 437 5.63 6.86 -51.84
C GLU A 437 6.50 5.92 -50.98
N ARG A 438 7.57 6.44 -50.37
CA ARG A 438 8.43 5.69 -49.43
C ARG A 438 7.62 5.14 -48.26
N VAL A 439 6.80 5.98 -47.62
CA VAL A 439 5.92 5.58 -46.51
C VAL A 439 4.92 4.51 -46.96
N TRP A 440 4.31 4.68 -48.13
CA TRP A 440 3.40 3.71 -48.71
C TRP A 440 4.06 2.33 -48.93
N GLN A 441 5.29 2.29 -49.46
CA GLN A 441 6.04 1.06 -49.66
C GLN A 441 6.44 0.35 -48.35
N ILE A 442 6.62 1.11 -47.26
CA ILE A 442 6.84 0.55 -45.92
C ILE A 442 5.55 -0.11 -45.40
N VAL A 443 4.42 0.59 -45.50
CA VAL A 443 3.10 0.08 -45.06
C VAL A 443 2.69 -1.16 -45.84
N LYS A 444 2.93 -1.21 -47.16
CA LYS A 444 2.58 -2.34 -48.03
C LYS A 444 3.34 -3.64 -47.69
N ARG A 445 4.48 -3.58 -46.99
CA ARG A 445 5.37 -4.75 -46.73
C ARG A 445 5.25 -5.39 -45.34
N GLY A 446 4.49 -4.85 -44.37
CA GLY A 446 4.17 -5.61 -43.16
C GLY A 446 3.90 -4.80 -41.89
N SER A 447 2.98 -5.36 -41.10
CA SER A 447 2.51 -4.97 -39.78
C SER A 447 3.59 -4.51 -38.78
N ALA A 448 3.19 -3.57 -37.92
CA ALA A 448 3.81 -3.18 -36.65
C ALA A 448 5.19 -2.49 -36.73
N LEU A 449 5.20 -1.23 -37.17
CA LEU A 449 6.17 -0.25 -36.68
C LEU A 449 5.42 1.02 -36.29
N THR A 450 5.57 1.42 -35.03
CA THR A 450 5.17 2.72 -34.48
C THR A 450 5.96 3.82 -35.17
N VAL A 451 5.49 4.27 -36.33
CA VAL A 451 5.97 5.51 -36.94
C VAL A 451 5.34 6.65 -36.16
N ARG A 452 6.14 7.36 -35.35
CA ARG A 452 5.75 8.66 -34.81
C ARG A 452 5.70 9.66 -35.98
N PRO A 453 4.55 10.19 -36.37
CA PRO A 453 4.51 11.24 -37.40
C PRO A 453 4.97 12.53 -36.73
N THR A 454 6.19 12.97 -37.04
CA THR A 454 6.69 14.31 -36.75
C THR A 454 6.59 15.15 -38.01
N LEU A 455 5.41 15.18 -38.63
CA LEU A 455 5.13 16.08 -39.75
C LEU A 455 3.73 16.68 -39.56
N SER A 456 3.69 18.00 -39.48
CA SER A 456 2.47 18.79 -39.44
C SER A 456 1.81 18.75 -40.82
N PRO A 457 0.47 18.69 -40.93
CA PRO A 457 -0.25 18.85 -42.20
C PRO A 457 0.05 20.18 -42.94
N SER A 458 0.77 21.10 -42.30
CA SER A 458 1.20 22.40 -42.85
C SER A 458 2.38 22.31 -43.83
N ASP A 459 3.12 21.20 -43.85
CA ASP A 459 4.40 21.13 -44.59
C ASP A 459 4.25 20.50 -45.99
N VAL A 460 3.02 20.33 -46.48
CA VAL A 460 2.71 19.69 -47.78
C VAL A 460 1.79 20.55 -48.67
N CYS A 461 1.83 21.89 -48.50
CA CYS A 461 1.30 22.84 -49.48
C CYS A 461 2.30 23.95 -49.74
#